data_AF-A0A2A5ANR8-F1
#
_entry.id   AF-A0A2A5ANR8-F1
#
_cell.length_a   1.000
_cell.length_b   1.000
_cell.length_c   1.000
_cell.angle_alpha   90.00
_cell.angle_beta   90.00
_cell.angle_gamma   90.00
#
_symmetry.space_group_name_H-M   'P 1'
#
loop_
_entity.id
_entity.type
_entity.pdbx_description
1 polymer ?
#
loop_
_entity_poly.entity_id
_entity_poly.type
_entity_poly.pdbx_seq_one_letter_code
_entity_poly.pdbx_strand_id
1 'polypeptide(L)'
;MIKIKKGLLAITVLVLLVYVTGEYKPARYYSLLCVDTSAAESGEWNDHYDGYIIGANGCLYDPAIVSINDVPSVVSASSQETLRTPIWYVNGANHRADWVLPEMHLLAENSGRPVVAIYNATLGGRLPDAISDGLRESKVAKTIASQIIRNLLDHQDVYISCNSQGAYHVSKGLSQAITTLSGKFDRGELTALLSKVHVETAGGAASAFPDGPQYIHYVNSHDPVPSSAGVLSGGAQPGADAVIVEFSGHDDDALEPKYRWVGPLTGKFLNVHGFNLYRQYRQPFDATYPKSNPS
;
A
#
# COMPACT_ATOMS: atom_id res chain seq x y z
N MET A 1 -41.29 -24.32 15.70
CA MET A 1 -39.93 -24.41 16.29
C MET A 1 -39.03 -25.22 15.36
N ILE A 2 -38.19 -24.56 14.57
CA ILE A 2 -37.26 -25.21 13.64
C ILE A 2 -36.03 -25.64 14.43
N LYS A 3 -35.92 -26.94 14.74
CA LYS A 3 -34.67 -27.54 15.26
C LYS A 3 -33.67 -27.62 14.10
N ILE A 4 -32.97 -26.52 13.83
CA ILE A 4 -31.80 -26.55 12.95
C ILE A 4 -30.76 -27.45 13.64
N LYS A 5 -30.42 -28.55 12.96
CA LYS A 5 -29.52 -29.60 13.45
C LYS A 5 -28.15 -28.98 13.79
N LYS A 6 -27.75 -29.03 15.06
CA LYS A 6 -26.42 -28.62 15.55
C LYS A 6 -25.26 -29.18 14.69
N GLY A 7 -25.44 -30.35 14.07
CA GLY A 7 -24.45 -30.95 13.15
C GLY A 7 -24.27 -30.22 11.82
N LEU A 8 -25.32 -29.59 11.26
CA LEU A 8 -25.21 -28.83 10.01
C LEU A 8 -24.43 -27.52 10.23
N LEU A 9 -24.69 -26.85 11.37
CA LEU A 9 -23.97 -25.65 11.77
C LEU A 9 -22.47 -25.94 12.01
N ALA A 10 -22.14 -27.07 12.65
CA ALA A 10 -20.76 -27.47 12.89
C ALA A 10 -19.99 -27.78 11.59
N ILE A 11 -20.63 -28.43 10.61
CA ILE A 11 -20.03 -28.69 9.29
C ILE A 11 -19.81 -27.38 8.52
N THR A 12 -20.79 -26.48 8.51
CA THR A 12 -20.65 -25.18 7.84
C THR A 12 -19.54 -24.33 8.47
N VAL A 13 -19.43 -24.32 9.80
CA VAL A 13 -18.35 -23.62 10.53
C VAL A 13 -16.98 -24.24 10.23
N LEU A 14 -16.88 -25.57 10.19
CA LEU A 14 -15.63 -26.27 9.84
C LEU A 14 -15.20 -25.99 8.39
N VAL A 15 -16.15 -26.00 7.45
CA VAL A 15 -15.89 -25.66 6.04
C VAL A 15 -15.44 -24.20 5.91
N LEU A 16 -16.12 -23.25 6.57
CA LEU A 16 -15.68 -21.84 6.60
C LEU A 16 -14.27 -21.68 7.21
N LEU A 17 -13.96 -22.40 8.30
CA LEU A 17 -12.62 -22.41 8.89
C LEU A 17 -11.57 -22.98 7.94
N VAL A 18 -11.85 -24.05 7.21
CA VAL A 18 -10.94 -24.62 6.21
C VAL A 18 -10.75 -23.69 5.02
N TYR A 19 -11.81 -23.02 4.55
CA TYR A 19 -11.72 -22.03 3.47
C TYR A 19 -10.91 -20.80 3.90
N VAL A 20 -11.13 -20.30 5.11
CA VAL A 20 -10.39 -19.15 5.67
C VAL A 20 -8.95 -19.50 6.04
N THR A 21 -8.63 -20.76 6.39
CA THR A 21 -7.24 -21.16 6.68
C THR A 21 -6.47 -21.61 5.42
N GLY A 22 -7.15 -21.92 4.32
CA GLY A 22 -6.53 -22.33 3.06
C GLY A 22 -5.93 -21.17 2.24
N GLU A 23 -6.55 -19.99 2.27
CA GLU A 23 -6.03 -18.78 1.60
C GLU A 23 -4.78 -18.24 2.30
N TYR A 24 -4.65 -18.52 3.60
CA TYR A 24 -3.64 -17.94 4.48
C TYR A 24 -2.74 -19.02 5.03
N LYS A 25 -1.75 -19.41 4.22
CA LYS A 25 -0.62 -20.18 4.74
C LYS A 25 0.47 -19.19 5.13
N PRO A 26 0.89 -19.14 6.41
CA PRO A 26 2.14 -18.46 6.73
C PRO A 26 3.19 -19.04 5.80
N ALA A 27 3.88 -18.15 5.09
CA ALA A 27 4.92 -18.51 4.15
C ALA A 27 6.22 -17.92 4.66
N ARG A 28 7.29 -18.70 4.53
CA ARG A 28 8.64 -18.18 4.66
C ARG A 28 9.00 -17.48 3.37
N TYR A 29 9.67 -16.36 3.50
CA TYR A 29 10.22 -15.67 2.35
C TYR A 29 11.57 -16.30 2.00
N TYR A 30 11.71 -16.71 0.74
CA TYR A 30 12.95 -17.21 0.17
C TYR A 30 13.26 -16.36 -1.05
N SER A 31 14.33 -15.57 -0.95
CA SER A 31 14.79 -14.79 -2.10
C SER A 31 15.72 -15.64 -2.94
N LEU A 32 15.15 -16.37 -3.90
CA LEU A 32 15.93 -17.26 -4.76
C LEU A 32 16.98 -16.52 -5.61
N LEU A 33 16.84 -15.20 -5.77
CA LEU A 33 17.68 -14.36 -6.62
C LEU A 33 18.46 -13.27 -5.87
N CYS A 34 18.31 -13.16 -4.55
CA CYS A 34 19.01 -12.13 -3.79
C CYS A 34 20.47 -12.52 -3.55
N VAL A 35 21.37 -11.75 -4.13
CA VAL A 35 22.83 -11.87 -3.94
C VAL A 35 23.45 -10.62 -3.32
N ASP A 36 22.62 -9.63 -2.96
CA ASP A 36 23.08 -8.40 -2.33
C ASP A 36 23.39 -8.64 -0.84
N THR A 37 24.64 -8.39 -0.45
CA THR A 37 25.11 -8.59 0.93
C THR A 37 24.54 -7.56 1.91
N SER A 38 23.95 -6.48 1.42
CA SER A 38 23.29 -5.45 2.23
C SER A 38 21.83 -5.80 2.53
N ALA A 39 21.28 -6.81 1.86
CA ALA A 39 19.93 -7.30 2.10
C ALA A 39 19.87 -8.17 3.36
N ALA A 40 18.68 -8.27 3.94
CA ALA A 40 18.41 -9.15 5.05
C ALA A 40 18.50 -10.62 4.64
N GLU A 41 18.91 -11.47 5.59
CA GLU A 41 18.92 -12.93 5.39
C GLU A 41 17.51 -13.43 5.05
N SER A 42 17.41 -14.38 4.10
CA SER A 42 16.14 -15.02 3.75
C SER A 42 15.88 -16.26 4.61
N GLY A 43 14.64 -16.75 4.64
CA GLY A 43 14.27 -17.99 5.33
C GLY A 43 13.34 -17.80 6.55
N GLU A 44 13.20 -16.56 7.03
CA GLU A 44 12.21 -16.21 8.06
C GLU A 44 10.78 -16.11 7.51
N TRP A 45 9.81 -16.10 8.43
CA TRP A 45 8.40 -15.86 8.13
C TRP A 45 8.17 -14.43 7.61
N ASN A 46 7.19 -14.24 6.72
CA ASN A 46 6.93 -12.94 6.11
C ASN A 46 6.71 -11.79 7.12
N ASP A 47 6.09 -12.06 8.27
CA ASP A 47 5.85 -11.08 9.35
C ASP A 47 7.14 -10.55 10.01
N HIS A 48 8.23 -11.31 9.92
CA HIS A 48 9.56 -10.85 10.33
C HIS A 48 9.96 -9.58 9.57
N TYR A 49 9.64 -9.54 8.27
CA TYR A 49 10.03 -8.47 7.36
C TYR A 49 9.00 -7.34 7.26
N ASP A 50 8.05 -7.25 8.20
CA ASP A 50 7.08 -6.16 8.22
C ASP A 50 7.80 -4.79 8.32
N GLY A 51 7.51 -3.91 7.35
CA GLY A 51 8.14 -2.60 7.20
C GLY A 51 9.47 -2.58 6.44
N TYR A 52 9.96 -3.73 5.94
CA TYR A 52 11.18 -3.79 5.14
C TYR A 52 10.97 -3.20 3.74
N ILE A 53 12.04 -2.76 3.09
CA ILE A 53 12.00 -2.23 1.73
C ILE A 53 12.26 -3.37 0.75
N ILE A 54 11.47 -3.49 -0.31
CA ILE A 54 11.64 -4.47 -1.39
C ILE A 54 12.28 -3.80 -2.60
N GLY A 55 13.37 -4.39 -3.10
CA GLY A 55 14.04 -3.98 -4.32
C GLY A 55 13.68 -4.83 -5.55
N ALA A 56 14.10 -4.37 -6.73
CA ALA A 56 13.88 -5.02 -8.02
C ALA A 56 14.50 -6.41 -8.14
N ASN A 57 15.57 -6.66 -7.40
CA ASN A 57 16.21 -7.98 -7.28
C ASN A 57 15.43 -8.94 -6.39
N GLY A 58 14.25 -8.52 -5.89
CA GLY A 58 13.43 -9.29 -4.99
C GLY A 58 14.02 -9.42 -3.58
N CYS A 59 15.11 -8.70 -3.25
CA CYS A 59 15.69 -8.63 -1.91
C CYS A 59 14.83 -7.78 -0.95
N LEU A 60 14.97 -8.04 0.35
CA LEU A 60 14.38 -7.24 1.43
C LEU A 60 15.49 -6.53 2.20
N TYR A 61 15.33 -5.24 2.46
CA TYR A 61 16.33 -4.40 3.13
C TYR A 61 15.76 -3.80 4.41
N ASP A 62 16.55 -3.84 5.48
CA ASP A 62 16.19 -3.22 6.76
C ASP A 62 16.30 -1.68 6.63
N PRO A 63 15.19 -0.94 6.79
CA PRO A 63 15.17 0.52 6.65
C PRO A 63 15.96 1.27 7.73
N ALA A 64 16.34 0.59 8.81
CA ALA A 64 17.26 1.13 9.82
C ALA A 64 18.69 1.25 9.27
N ILE A 65 19.06 0.41 8.30
CA ILE A 65 20.42 0.31 7.75
C ILE A 65 20.49 0.89 6.34
N VAL A 66 19.50 0.60 5.49
CA VAL A 66 19.50 0.95 4.07
C VAL A 66 18.45 2.03 3.80
N SER A 67 18.84 3.09 3.08
CA SER A 67 17.90 4.12 2.62
C SER A 67 17.04 3.58 1.48
N ILE A 68 15.78 4.00 1.41
CA ILE A 68 14.90 3.63 0.30
C ILE A 68 15.42 4.06 -1.07
N ASN A 69 16.25 5.11 -1.10
CA ASN A 69 16.87 5.64 -2.31
C ASN A 69 18.09 4.81 -2.77
N ASP A 70 18.66 3.98 -1.88
CA ASP A 70 19.79 3.10 -2.20
C ASP A 70 19.32 1.71 -2.67
N VAL A 71 18.02 1.42 -2.57
CA VAL A 71 17.44 0.14 -2.98
C VAL A 71 17.24 0.10 -4.50
N PRO A 72 17.69 -0.97 -5.19
CA PRO A 72 17.46 -1.13 -6.62
C PRO A 72 15.96 -1.03 -6.96
N SER A 73 15.59 -0.09 -7.82
CA SER A 73 14.20 0.14 -8.22
C SER A 73 13.80 -0.71 -9.43
N VAL A 74 12.56 -1.17 -9.46
CA VAL A 74 11.95 -1.77 -10.66
C VAL A 74 11.72 -0.64 -11.66
N VAL A 75 12.18 -0.82 -12.90
CA VAL A 75 12.01 0.13 -13.99
C VAL A 75 11.20 -0.50 -15.11
N SER A 76 10.41 0.31 -15.83
CA SER A 76 9.71 -0.15 -17.03
C SER A 76 10.72 -0.45 -18.12
N ALA A 77 10.52 -1.56 -18.85
CA ALA A 77 11.35 -1.87 -20.02
C ALA A 77 11.19 -0.81 -21.13
N SER A 78 10.07 -0.10 -21.14
CA SER A 78 9.74 0.93 -22.13
C SER A 78 10.21 2.33 -21.75
N SER A 79 10.59 2.58 -20.48
CA SER A 79 11.04 3.90 -20.05
C SER A 79 12.56 4.01 -20.09
N GLN A 80 13.08 5.00 -20.83
CA GLN A 80 14.50 5.36 -20.82
C GLN A 80 14.87 6.22 -19.60
N GLU A 81 13.90 6.58 -18.76
CA GLU A 81 14.08 7.52 -17.65
C GLU A 81 14.29 6.79 -16.32
N THR A 82 15.46 6.18 -16.15
CA THR A 82 15.92 5.61 -14.87
C THR A 82 16.26 6.68 -13.82
N LEU A 83 16.15 7.97 -14.16
CA LEU A 83 16.58 9.11 -13.33
C LEU A 83 15.43 9.78 -12.55
N ARG A 84 14.18 9.34 -12.73
CA ARG A 84 13.06 9.89 -11.95
C ARG A 84 13.09 9.37 -10.51
N THR A 85 12.71 10.23 -9.57
CA THR A 85 12.47 9.84 -8.17
C THR A 85 11.54 8.62 -8.12
N PRO A 86 11.88 7.52 -7.44
CA PRO A 86 11.05 6.33 -7.43
C PRO A 86 9.70 6.57 -6.73
N ILE A 87 8.68 5.80 -7.14
CA ILE A 87 7.45 5.64 -6.36
C ILE A 87 7.73 4.64 -5.24
N TRP A 88 7.38 4.99 -4.02
CA TRP A 88 7.35 4.09 -2.88
C TRP A 88 5.99 3.41 -2.83
N TYR A 89 5.94 2.16 -3.27
CA TYR A 89 4.73 1.36 -3.26
C TYR A 89 4.49 0.74 -1.88
N VAL A 90 3.30 0.87 -1.31
CA VAL A 90 2.91 0.21 -0.05
C VAL A 90 1.75 -0.73 -0.33
N ASN A 91 2.01 -2.04 -0.21
CA ASN A 91 1.03 -3.07 -0.53
C ASN A 91 -0.11 -3.14 0.49
N GLY A 92 -1.21 -3.77 0.07
CA GLY A 92 -2.36 -4.06 0.92
C GLY A 92 -2.11 -5.21 1.90
N ALA A 93 -3.11 -5.49 2.75
CA ALA A 93 -3.09 -6.66 3.63
C ALA A 93 -3.02 -7.97 2.83
N ASN A 94 -2.70 -9.07 3.52
CA ASN A 94 -2.68 -10.41 2.94
C ASN A 94 -1.74 -10.52 1.72
N HIS A 95 -0.51 -10.05 1.86
CA HIS A 95 0.51 -10.21 0.82
C HIS A 95 1.69 -11.01 1.37
N ARG A 96 2.31 -11.80 0.50
CA ARG A 96 3.67 -12.28 0.69
C ARG A 96 4.63 -11.35 -0.04
N ALA A 97 5.87 -11.24 0.42
CA ALA A 97 6.87 -10.39 -0.21
C ALA A 97 7.06 -10.70 -1.71
N ASP A 98 7.01 -11.98 -2.10
CA ASP A 98 7.13 -12.40 -3.51
C ASP A 98 5.95 -11.97 -4.40
N TRP A 99 4.77 -11.73 -3.82
CA TRP A 99 3.60 -11.25 -4.56
C TRP A 99 3.60 -9.74 -4.82
N VAL A 100 4.41 -9.00 -4.07
CA VAL A 100 4.52 -7.54 -4.25
C VAL A 100 5.32 -7.21 -5.52
N LEU A 101 6.27 -8.06 -5.91
CA LEU A 101 7.16 -7.79 -7.05
C LEU A 101 6.41 -7.66 -8.40
N PRO A 102 5.45 -8.54 -8.76
CA PRO A 102 4.62 -8.33 -9.95
C PRO A 102 3.85 -7.00 -9.93
N GLU A 103 3.35 -6.57 -8.77
CA GLU A 103 2.64 -5.29 -8.62
C GLU A 103 3.58 -4.10 -8.84
N MET A 104 4.82 -4.19 -8.35
CA MET A 104 5.86 -3.18 -8.60
C MET A 104 6.16 -3.05 -10.09
N HIS A 105 6.29 -4.17 -10.82
CA HIS A 105 6.48 -4.16 -12.27
C HIS A 105 5.30 -3.51 -13.00
N LEU A 106 4.07 -3.90 -12.67
CA LEU A 106 2.88 -3.30 -13.29
C LEU A 106 2.78 -1.79 -12.98
N LEU A 107 3.15 -1.37 -11.77
CA LEU A 107 3.18 0.05 -11.42
C LEU A 107 4.26 0.80 -12.20
N ALA A 108 5.46 0.23 -12.34
CA ALA A 108 6.54 0.84 -13.10
C ALA A 108 6.16 1.00 -14.59
N GLU A 109 5.58 -0.05 -15.20
CA GLU A 109 5.11 -0.02 -16.58
C GLU A 109 4.00 1.03 -16.79
N ASN A 110 2.99 1.06 -15.93
CA ASN A 110 1.86 1.97 -16.09
C ASN A 110 2.17 3.43 -15.72
N SER A 111 3.14 3.66 -14.84
CA SER A 111 3.53 5.02 -14.42
C SER A 111 4.69 5.59 -15.23
N GLY A 112 5.49 4.73 -15.88
CA GLY A 112 6.78 5.09 -16.47
C GLY A 112 7.83 5.55 -15.46
N ARG A 113 7.61 5.34 -14.15
CA ARG A 113 8.52 5.75 -13.07
C ARG A 113 9.15 4.53 -12.39
N PRO A 114 10.39 4.65 -11.87
CA PRO A 114 10.97 3.60 -11.04
C PRO A 114 10.12 3.31 -9.80
N VAL A 115 10.13 2.07 -9.31
CA VAL A 115 9.33 1.63 -8.16
C VAL A 115 10.18 0.83 -7.17
N VAL A 116 10.09 1.18 -5.89
CA VAL A 116 10.51 0.37 -4.74
C VAL A 116 9.29 0.14 -3.87
N ALA A 117 9.25 -0.93 -3.07
CA ALA A 117 8.12 -1.16 -2.18
C ALA A 117 8.51 -1.11 -0.70
N ILE A 118 7.56 -0.75 0.17
CA ILE A 118 7.64 -0.94 1.61
C ILE A 118 6.64 -2.03 1.95
N TYR A 119 7.15 -3.14 2.48
CA TYR A 119 6.39 -4.35 2.68
C TYR A 119 5.47 -4.24 3.90
N ASN A 120 4.16 -4.37 3.67
CA ASN A 120 3.17 -4.61 4.70
C ASN A 120 2.93 -6.12 4.82
N ALA A 121 3.41 -6.71 5.92
CA ALA A 121 3.29 -8.14 6.16
C ALA A 121 2.02 -8.51 6.92
N THR A 122 1.08 -7.58 7.11
CA THR A 122 -0.19 -7.85 7.79
C THR A 122 -0.88 -9.02 7.12
N LEU A 123 -0.93 -10.15 7.83
CA LEU A 123 -1.73 -11.29 7.43
C LEU A 123 -3.19 -10.85 7.56
N GLY A 124 -3.81 -10.49 6.43
CA GLY A 124 -5.27 -10.40 6.39
C GLY A 124 -5.85 -11.74 6.81
N GLY A 125 -7.15 -11.81 7.01
CA GLY A 125 -7.79 -13.05 7.44
C GLY A 125 -9.27 -12.83 7.71
N ARG A 126 -9.63 -11.57 7.97
CA ARG A 126 -11.00 -11.12 8.09
C ARG A 126 -11.06 -9.72 7.50
N LEU A 127 -12.04 -9.43 6.65
CA LEU A 127 -12.40 -8.04 6.27
C LEU A 127 -12.35 -7.05 7.46
N PRO A 128 -12.74 -7.44 8.71
CA PRO A 128 -12.57 -6.57 9.88
C PRO A 128 -11.18 -6.56 10.58
N ASP A 129 -10.27 -7.49 10.30
CA ASP A 129 -8.94 -7.52 10.97
C ASP A 129 -8.04 -6.41 10.41
N ALA A 130 -8.12 -6.13 9.10
CA ALA A 130 -7.38 -5.02 8.50
C ALA A 130 -7.77 -3.63 9.05
N ILE A 131 -9.01 -3.50 9.55
CA ILE A 131 -9.57 -2.28 10.14
C ILE A 131 -9.26 -2.22 11.65
N SER A 132 -9.21 -3.37 12.35
CA SER A 132 -9.04 -3.44 13.81
C SER A 132 -7.59 -3.56 14.28
N ASP A 133 -6.66 -4.03 13.44
CA ASP A 133 -5.21 -4.08 13.74
C ASP A 133 -4.56 -2.68 13.86
N GLY A 134 -5.30 -1.62 13.53
CA GLY A 134 -4.88 -0.23 13.68
C GLY A 134 -4.62 0.24 15.12
N LEU A 135 -4.64 -0.66 16.11
CA LEU A 135 -4.32 -0.42 17.52
C LEU A 135 -2.88 -0.79 17.89
N ARG A 136 -2.13 -1.47 17.01
CA ARG A 136 -0.71 -1.81 17.26
C ARG A 136 0.22 -0.83 16.56
N GLU A 137 1.40 -0.66 17.15
CA GLU A 137 2.47 0.13 16.54
C GLU A 137 2.87 -0.49 15.19
N SER A 138 2.69 0.27 14.10
CA SER A 138 2.97 -0.20 12.75
C SER A 138 4.44 0.03 12.38
N LYS A 139 5.19 -1.06 12.13
CA LYS A 139 6.56 -0.97 11.61
C LYS A 139 6.60 -0.32 10.23
N VAL A 140 5.62 -0.64 9.37
CA VAL A 140 5.42 0.00 8.07
C VAL A 140 5.30 1.53 8.21
N ALA A 141 4.46 2.02 9.13
CA ALA A 141 4.30 3.46 9.36
C ALA A 141 5.59 4.12 9.86
N LYS A 142 6.36 3.45 10.73
CA LYS A 142 7.67 3.93 11.16
C LYS A 142 8.66 4.05 10.01
N THR A 143 8.71 3.03 9.14
CA THR A 143 9.54 3.05 7.94
C THR A 143 9.16 4.26 7.08
N ILE A 144 7.88 4.39 6.74
CA ILE A 144 7.36 5.52 5.94
C ILE A 144 7.76 6.86 6.58
N ALA A 145 7.50 7.04 7.88
CA ALA A 145 7.83 8.28 8.58
C ALA A 145 9.33 8.60 8.51
N SER A 146 10.18 7.61 8.79
CA SER A 146 11.63 7.78 8.79
C SER A 146 12.18 8.14 7.40
N GLN A 147 11.67 7.50 6.34
CA GLN A 147 12.12 7.75 4.98
C GLN A 147 11.62 9.12 4.47
N ILE A 148 10.37 9.51 4.80
CA ILE A 148 9.84 10.85 4.51
C ILE A 148 10.71 11.92 5.15
N ILE A 149 10.99 11.80 6.46
CA ILE A 149 11.81 12.79 7.17
C ILE A 149 13.19 12.92 6.51
N ARG A 150 13.87 11.80 6.21
CA ARG A 150 15.18 11.82 5.55
C ARG A 150 15.11 12.54 4.20
N ASN A 151 14.18 12.15 3.33
CA ASN A 151 14.06 12.71 1.99
C ASN A 151 13.70 14.20 2.00
N LEU A 152 12.78 14.64 2.87
CA LEU A 152 12.40 16.05 2.95
C LEU A 152 13.53 16.93 3.49
N LEU A 153 14.32 16.43 4.45
CA LEU A 153 15.51 17.12 4.95
C LEU A 153 16.60 17.22 3.88
N ASP A 154 16.66 16.25 2.97
CA ASP A 154 17.55 16.27 1.78
C ASP A 154 16.92 17.02 0.58
N HIS A 155 15.79 17.71 0.81
CA HIS A 155 15.04 18.48 -0.19
C HIS A 155 14.55 17.66 -1.40
N GLN A 156 14.41 16.35 -1.27
CA GLN A 156 13.91 15.46 -2.32
C GLN A 156 12.38 15.37 -2.31
N ASP A 157 11.79 15.23 -3.50
CA ASP A 157 10.38 14.91 -3.64
C ASP A 157 10.11 13.47 -3.19
N VAL A 158 8.91 13.22 -2.68
CA VAL A 158 8.48 11.90 -2.21
C VAL A 158 7.20 11.52 -2.94
N TYR A 159 7.22 10.39 -3.64
CA TYR A 159 6.06 9.84 -4.35
C TYR A 159 5.65 8.52 -3.72
N ILE A 160 4.43 8.41 -3.22
CA ILE A 160 3.91 7.22 -2.56
C ILE A 160 2.69 6.73 -3.32
N SER A 161 2.63 5.45 -3.63
CA SER A 161 1.41 4.80 -4.10
C SER A 161 1.06 3.68 -3.14
N CYS A 162 -0.20 3.57 -2.75
CA CYS A 162 -0.61 2.54 -1.81
C CYS A 162 -1.98 1.97 -2.13
N ASN A 163 -2.19 0.72 -1.75
CA ASN A 163 -3.43 0.01 -2.00
C ASN A 163 -4.06 -0.46 -0.69
N SER A 164 -5.40 -0.44 -0.62
CA SER A 164 -6.13 -1.08 0.49
C SER A 164 -5.62 -0.61 1.87
N GLN A 165 -5.25 -1.54 2.75
CA GLN A 165 -4.64 -1.24 4.06
C GLN A 165 -3.32 -0.45 3.99
N GLY A 166 -2.57 -0.49 2.89
CA GLY A 166 -1.37 0.33 2.71
C GLY A 166 -1.65 1.82 2.95
N ALA A 167 -2.86 2.29 2.60
CA ALA A 167 -3.31 3.66 2.87
C ALA A 167 -3.33 4.02 4.36
N TYR A 168 -3.69 3.08 5.25
CA TYR A 168 -3.65 3.28 6.69
C TYR A 168 -2.21 3.49 7.18
N HIS A 169 -1.28 2.66 6.72
CA HIS A 169 0.13 2.78 7.09
C HIS A 169 0.75 4.09 6.58
N VAL A 170 0.40 4.51 5.36
CA VAL A 170 0.82 5.79 4.80
C VAL A 170 0.27 6.96 5.61
N SER A 171 -1.03 6.99 5.89
CA SER A 171 -1.65 8.03 6.74
C SER A 171 -0.97 8.15 8.11
N LYS A 172 -0.73 7.01 8.78
CA LYS A 172 -0.04 6.98 10.07
C LYS A 172 1.41 7.44 9.96
N GLY A 173 2.14 6.99 8.95
CA GLY A 173 3.53 7.38 8.71
C GLY A 173 3.66 8.89 8.43
N LEU A 174 2.78 9.45 7.62
CA LEU A 174 2.69 10.89 7.37
C LEU A 174 2.45 11.68 8.65
N SER A 175 1.48 11.24 9.47
CA SER A 175 1.16 11.88 10.75
C SER A 175 2.35 11.87 11.72
N GLN A 176 3.11 10.77 11.76
CA GLN A 176 4.34 10.65 12.56
C GLN A 176 5.46 11.57 12.04
N ALA A 177 5.66 11.61 10.71
CA ALA A 177 6.63 12.49 10.07
C ALA A 177 6.32 13.97 10.36
N ILE A 178 5.07 14.38 10.16
CA ILE A 178 4.61 15.76 10.39
C ILE A 178 4.78 16.14 11.86
N THR A 179 4.35 15.29 12.79
CA THR A 179 4.56 15.54 14.23
C THR A 179 6.04 15.80 14.55
N THR A 180 6.94 15.01 13.94
CA THR A 180 8.39 15.17 14.15
C THR A 180 8.94 16.46 13.53
N LEU A 181 8.49 16.82 12.33
CA LEU A 181 8.95 18.00 11.60
C LEU A 181 8.38 19.30 12.18
N SER A 182 7.14 19.30 12.69
CA SER A 182 6.53 20.45 13.38
C SER A 182 7.29 20.91 14.61
N GLY A 183 8.09 20.03 15.23
CA GLY A 183 8.99 20.41 16.33
C GLY A 183 10.28 21.11 15.88
N LYS A 184 10.54 21.18 14.57
CA LYS A 184 11.81 21.66 13.98
C LYS A 184 11.64 22.85 13.05
N PHE A 185 10.49 22.98 12.40
CA PHE A 185 10.21 23.97 11.37
C PHE A 185 9.02 24.83 11.78
N ASP A 186 9.00 26.08 11.35
CA ASP A 186 7.79 26.89 11.47
C ASP A 186 6.69 26.42 10.52
N ARG A 187 5.49 26.99 10.65
CA ARG A 187 4.33 26.57 9.86
C ARG A 187 4.55 26.75 8.35
N GLY A 188 5.20 27.83 7.93
CA GLY A 188 5.41 28.12 6.50
C GLY A 188 6.46 27.19 5.89
N GLU A 189 7.57 26.98 6.61
CA GLU A 189 8.62 26.03 6.23
C GLU A 189 8.08 24.60 6.15
N LEU A 190 7.27 24.19 7.14
CA LEU A 190 6.65 22.88 7.15
C LEU A 190 5.69 22.70 5.98
N THR A 191 4.84 23.68 5.68
CA THR A 191 3.96 23.63 4.50
C THR A 191 4.76 23.49 3.22
N ALA A 192 5.85 24.24 3.06
CA ALA A 192 6.72 24.15 1.88
C ALA A 192 7.37 22.76 1.75
N LEU A 193 7.87 22.18 2.85
CA LEU A 193 8.41 20.82 2.86
C LEU A 193 7.35 19.78 2.50
N LEU A 194 6.18 19.85 3.10
CA LEU A 194 5.12 18.86 2.88
C LEU A 194 4.53 18.91 1.47
N SER A 195 4.60 20.06 0.79
CA SER A 195 4.17 20.19 -0.61
C SER A 195 4.94 19.31 -1.60
N LYS A 196 6.10 18.76 -1.20
CA LYS A 196 6.92 17.81 -1.96
C LYS A 196 6.49 16.35 -1.82
N VAL A 197 5.47 16.09 -0.98
CA VAL A 197 4.97 14.74 -0.73
C VAL A 197 3.72 14.52 -1.57
N HIS A 198 3.80 13.56 -2.49
CA HIS A 198 2.75 13.19 -3.43
C HIS A 198 2.24 11.78 -3.09
N VAL A 199 0.94 11.63 -2.87
CA VAL A 199 0.34 10.38 -2.41
C VAL A 199 -0.83 9.97 -3.29
N GLU A 200 -0.77 8.76 -3.83
CA GLU A 200 -1.88 8.10 -4.52
C GLU A 200 -2.39 6.92 -3.69
N THR A 201 -3.70 6.85 -3.49
CA THR A 201 -4.34 5.69 -2.85
C THR A 201 -5.29 5.00 -3.82
N ALA A 202 -5.25 3.67 -3.88
CA ALA A 202 -6.21 2.85 -4.63
C ALA A 202 -7.03 1.98 -3.66
N GLY A 203 -8.34 2.20 -3.59
CA GLY A 203 -9.23 1.45 -2.69
C GLY A 203 -8.82 1.58 -1.22
N GLY A 204 -8.27 2.73 -0.81
CA GLY A 204 -7.57 2.88 0.46
C GLY A 204 -8.44 2.73 1.71
N ALA A 205 -7.95 2.00 2.72
CA ALA A 205 -8.60 1.81 4.02
C ALA A 205 -8.09 2.83 5.07
N ALA A 206 -8.13 4.12 4.73
CA ALA A 206 -7.82 5.21 5.64
C ALA A 206 -8.78 6.38 5.43
N SER A 207 -9.45 6.79 6.49
CA SER A 207 -10.43 7.89 6.44
C SER A 207 -9.81 9.25 6.72
N ALA A 208 -8.62 9.31 7.30
CA ALA A 208 -7.96 10.56 7.66
C ALA A 208 -6.54 10.62 7.12
N PHE A 209 -6.19 11.70 6.45
CA PHE A 209 -4.85 12.06 5.98
C PHE A 209 -4.53 13.48 6.47
N PRO A 210 -3.28 13.73 6.91
CA PRO A 210 -2.90 15.05 7.41
C PRO A 210 -2.77 16.06 6.28
N ASP A 211 -3.05 17.34 6.56
CA ASP A 211 -2.88 18.42 5.58
C ASP A 211 -1.41 18.68 5.23
N GLY A 212 -1.18 19.20 4.03
CA GLY A 212 0.15 19.61 3.54
C GLY A 212 0.62 18.82 2.31
N PRO A 213 0.65 17.49 2.34
CA PRO A 213 0.90 16.67 1.16
C PRO A 213 -0.19 16.80 0.09
N GLN A 214 0.15 16.41 -1.13
CA GLN A 214 -0.76 16.37 -2.27
C GLN A 214 -1.35 14.96 -2.43
N TYR A 215 -2.67 14.87 -2.40
CA TYR A 215 -3.38 13.59 -2.39
C TYR A 215 -4.24 13.37 -3.64
N ILE A 216 -4.17 12.15 -4.18
CA ILE A 216 -5.16 11.61 -5.11
C ILE A 216 -5.70 10.30 -4.53
N HIS A 217 -7.01 10.22 -4.38
CA HIS A 217 -7.71 9.02 -3.93
C HIS A 217 -8.53 8.43 -5.08
N TYR A 218 -8.14 7.26 -5.58
CA TYR A 218 -8.92 6.49 -6.53
C TYR A 218 -9.91 5.60 -5.78
N VAL A 219 -11.19 5.72 -6.13
CA VAL A 219 -12.30 5.00 -5.49
C VAL A 219 -13.18 4.35 -6.53
N ASN A 220 -13.31 3.03 -6.45
CA ASN A 220 -14.34 2.31 -7.20
C ASN A 220 -15.67 2.33 -6.41
N SER A 221 -16.77 2.74 -7.03
CA SER A 221 -18.09 2.78 -6.40
C SER A 221 -18.63 1.41 -6.00
N HIS A 222 -18.07 0.33 -6.56
CA HIS A 222 -18.41 -1.05 -6.21
C HIS A 222 -17.54 -1.61 -5.08
N ASP A 223 -16.46 -0.92 -4.72
CA ASP A 223 -15.57 -1.32 -3.65
C ASP A 223 -16.11 -0.83 -2.29
N PRO A 224 -16.40 -1.74 -1.34
CA PRO A 224 -16.91 -1.33 -0.04
C PRO A 224 -15.85 -0.71 0.88
N VAL A 225 -14.55 -0.83 0.57
CA VAL A 225 -13.48 -0.37 1.48
C VAL A 225 -13.47 1.16 1.61
N PRO A 226 -13.43 1.96 0.52
CA PRO A 226 -13.40 3.42 0.64
C PRO A 226 -14.59 4.03 1.39
N SER A 227 -15.78 3.46 1.25
CA SER A 227 -17.00 3.92 1.93
C SER A 227 -17.09 3.45 3.39
N SER A 228 -16.51 2.30 3.72
CA SER A 228 -16.58 1.74 5.08
C SER A 228 -15.44 2.24 5.99
N ALA A 229 -14.24 2.41 5.44
CA ALA A 229 -13.02 2.70 6.21
C ALA A 229 -12.09 3.71 5.54
N GLY A 230 -12.40 4.15 4.32
CA GLY A 230 -11.58 5.08 3.55
C GLY A 230 -12.14 6.49 3.51
N VAL A 231 -11.75 7.22 2.47
CA VAL A 231 -12.04 8.65 2.30
C VAL A 231 -13.50 8.98 1.94
N LEU A 232 -14.33 7.97 1.70
CA LEU A 232 -15.78 8.14 1.52
C LEU A 232 -16.58 7.79 2.78
N SER A 233 -15.91 7.41 3.87
CA SER A 233 -16.57 7.13 5.15
C SER A 233 -17.06 8.40 5.84
N GLY A 234 -18.04 8.26 6.73
CA GLY A 234 -18.59 9.38 7.49
C GLY A 234 -17.53 10.07 8.36
N GLY A 235 -17.34 11.37 8.18
CA GLY A 235 -16.34 12.16 8.90
C GLY A 235 -14.90 12.01 8.37
N ALA A 236 -14.74 11.47 7.15
CA ALA A 236 -13.45 11.40 6.48
C ALA A 236 -12.79 12.79 6.32
N GLN A 237 -11.47 12.78 6.42
CA GLN A 237 -10.55 13.89 6.22
C GLN A 237 -9.54 13.46 5.16
N PRO A 238 -9.83 13.60 3.86
CA PRO A 238 -8.93 13.13 2.80
C PRO A 238 -7.60 13.93 2.70
N GLY A 239 -7.44 14.97 3.53
CA GLY A 239 -6.36 15.95 3.43
C GLY A 239 -6.81 17.17 2.65
N ALA A 240 -6.26 18.34 3.00
CA ALA A 240 -6.52 19.59 2.30
C ALA A 240 -6.25 19.46 0.79
N ASP A 241 -7.18 19.98 -0.01
CA ASP A 241 -7.12 20.00 -1.47
C ASP A 241 -6.93 18.62 -2.14
N ALA A 242 -7.28 17.54 -1.44
CA ALA A 242 -7.23 16.19 -1.99
C ALA A 242 -8.18 16.02 -3.18
N VAL A 243 -7.70 15.34 -4.22
CA VAL A 243 -8.51 14.97 -5.39
C VAL A 243 -9.08 13.58 -5.18
N ILE A 244 -10.40 13.42 -5.25
CA ILE A 244 -11.06 12.10 -5.24
C ILE A 244 -11.50 11.76 -6.65
N VAL A 245 -10.93 10.70 -7.21
CA VAL A 245 -11.28 10.15 -8.53
C VAL A 245 -12.19 8.96 -8.33
N GLU A 246 -13.49 9.18 -8.51
CA GLU A 246 -14.49 8.12 -8.46
C GLU A 246 -14.66 7.47 -9.85
N PHE A 247 -14.74 6.14 -9.88
CA PHE A 247 -15.06 5.37 -11.06
C PHE A 247 -15.93 4.16 -10.72
N SER A 248 -16.44 3.47 -11.73
CA SER A 248 -17.21 2.23 -11.60
C SER A 248 -16.59 1.20 -12.52
N GLY A 249 -16.15 0.07 -11.98
CA GLY A 249 -15.49 -0.97 -12.75
C GLY A 249 -15.46 -2.32 -12.04
N HIS A 250 -15.24 -3.37 -12.84
CA HIS A 250 -14.98 -4.73 -12.38
C HIS A 250 -13.79 -5.29 -13.17
N ASP A 251 -12.99 -6.14 -12.51
CA ASP A 251 -11.93 -6.93 -13.13
C ASP A 251 -12.23 -8.42 -12.92
N ASP A 252 -12.83 -9.04 -13.93
CA ASP A 252 -13.16 -10.47 -13.90
C ASP A 252 -11.91 -11.37 -14.01
N ASP A 253 -10.74 -10.80 -14.30
CA ASP A 253 -9.44 -11.47 -14.40
C ASP A 253 -8.39 -10.81 -13.49
N ALA A 254 -8.83 -10.58 -12.24
CA ALA A 254 -8.00 -10.00 -11.18
C ALA A 254 -6.61 -10.66 -11.12
N LEU A 255 -5.61 -9.87 -10.75
CA LEU A 255 -4.22 -10.29 -10.77
C LEU A 255 -3.94 -11.34 -9.68
N GLU A 256 -4.52 -11.16 -8.49
CA GLU A 256 -4.18 -11.93 -7.30
C GLU A 256 -4.44 -13.43 -7.46
N PRO A 257 -5.58 -13.89 -8.01
CA PRO A 257 -5.81 -15.31 -8.31
C PRO A 257 -4.74 -15.99 -9.18
N LYS A 258 -3.93 -15.23 -9.94
CA LYS A 258 -2.90 -15.79 -10.84
C LYS A 258 -1.67 -16.30 -10.09
N TYR A 259 -1.37 -15.77 -8.91
CA TYR A 259 -0.18 -16.13 -8.12
C TYR A 259 -0.49 -16.72 -6.74
N ARG A 260 -1.78 -16.79 -6.36
CA ARG A 260 -2.20 -17.46 -5.14
C ARG A 260 -3.58 -18.07 -5.28
N TRP A 261 -3.85 -19.05 -4.43
CA TRP A 261 -5.22 -19.53 -4.29
C TRP A 261 -6.07 -18.45 -3.62
N VAL A 262 -7.19 -18.13 -4.25
CA VAL A 262 -8.20 -17.19 -3.77
C VAL A 262 -9.53 -17.93 -3.78
N GLY A 263 -10.22 -17.96 -2.63
CA GLY A 263 -11.54 -18.54 -2.51
C GLY A 263 -12.61 -17.66 -3.16
N PRO A 264 -13.82 -18.19 -3.40
CA PRO A 264 -14.84 -17.51 -4.20
C PRO A 264 -15.30 -16.14 -3.64
N LEU A 265 -15.32 -15.97 -2.32
CA LEU A 265 -15.71 -14.69 -1.69
C LEU A 265 -14.64 -13.63 -1.86
N THR A 266 -13.38 -13.99 -1.60
CA THR A 266 -12.23 -13.12 -1.82
C THR A 266 -12.09 -12.79 -3.31
N GLY A 267 -12.35 -13.73 -4.21
CA GLY A 267 -12.37 -13.49 -5.65
C GLY A 267 -13.36 -12.38 -6.03
N LYS A 268 -14.64 -12.49 -5.61
CA LYS A 268 -15.64 -11.45 -5.87
C LYS A 268 -15.25 -10.08 -5.33
N PHE A 269 -14.62 -10.05 -4.15
CA PHE A 269 -14.11 -8.80 -3.58
C PHE A 269 -12.98 -8.22 -4.44
N LEU A 270 -12.04 -9.05 -4.88
CA LEU A 270 -10.95 -8.61 -5.75
C LEU A 270 -11.42 -8.17 -7.14
N ASN A 271 -12.56 -8.65 -7.63
CA ASN A 271 -13.14 -8.12 -8.87
C ASN A 271 -13.45 -6.62 -8.78
N VAL A 272 -13.63 -6.05 -7.58
CA VAL A 272 -13.93 -4.62 -7.39
C VAL A 272 -12.84 -3.88 -6.62
N HIS A 273 -11.96 -4.60 -5.93
CA HIS A 273 -10.90 -4.08 -5.06
C HIS A 273 -9.48 -4.40 -5.54
N GLY A 274 -9.33 -5.22 -6.58
CA GLY A 274 -8.05 -5.79 -7.01
C GLY A 274 -7.08 -4.74 -7.54
N PHE A 275 -5.79 -5.02 -7.40
CA PHE A 275 -4.71 -4.10 -7.77
C PHE A 275 -4.85 -3.58 -9.20
N ASN A 276 -5.08 -4.49 -10.15
CA ASN A 276 -5.06 -4.18 -11.58
C ASN A 276 -6.24 -3.29 -12.00
N LEU A 277 -7.42 -3.46 -11.39
CA LEU A 277 -8.61 -2.65 -11.70
C LEU A 277 -8.32 -1.16 -11.55
N TYR A 278 -7.81 -0.75 -10.38
CA TYR A 278 -7.51 0.65 -10.10
C TYR A 278 -6.50 1.27 -11.06
N ARG A 279 -5.55 0.46 -11.57
CA ARG A 279 -4.51 0.94 -12.48
C ARG A 279 -5.04 1.28 -13.86
N GLN A 280 -6.13 0.64 -14.30
CA GLN A 280 -6.79 0.96 -15.58
C GLN A 280 -7.41 2.37 -15.59
N TYR A 281 -7.76 2.91 -14.42
CA TYR A 281 -8.35 4.23 -14.25
C TYR A 281 -7.36 5.26 -13.72
N ARG A 282 -6.14 4.84 -13.37
CA ARG A 282 -5.08 5.74 -12.95
C ARG A 282 -4.66 6.63 -14.11
N GLN A 283 -4.50 7.91 -13.82
CA GLN A 283 -3.91 8.89 -14.71
C GLN A 283 -2.56 9.33 -14.13
N PRO A 284 -1.66 9.95 -14.94
CA PRO A 284 -0.45 10.55 -14.40
C PRO A 284 -0.78 11.53 -13.26
N PHE A 285 0.02 11.51 -12.19
CA PHE A 285 -0.20 12.33 -10.99
C PHE A 285 -0.37 13.81 -11.35
N ASP A 286 0.61 14.37 -12.08
CA ASP A 286 0.63 15.80 -12.46
C ASP A 286 -0.52 16.20 -13.39
N ALA A 287 -1.11 15.25 -14.13
CA ALA A 287 -2.28 15.50 -14.95
C ALA A 287 -3.57 15.55 -14.12
N THR A 288 -3.59 14.86 -12.97
CA THR A 288 -4.76 14.71 -12.11
C THR A 288 -4.78 15.73 -10.98
N TYR A 289 -3.59 16.10 -10.47
CA TYR A 289 -3.39 17.13 -9.46
C TYR A 289 -2.74 18.35 -10.15
N PRO A 290 -3.49 19.13 -10.94
CA PRO A 290 -2.92 20.29 -11.61
C PRO A 290 -2.42 21.26 -10.54
N LYS A 291 -1.13 21.63 -10.60
CA LYS A 291 -0.58 22.66 -9.73
C LYS A 291 -1.47 23.89 -9.86
N SER A 292 -2.08 24.34 -8.76
CA SER A 292 -2.63 25.68 -8.71
C SER A 292 -1.48 26.62 -9.06
N ASN A 293 -1.60 27.34 -10.17
CA ASN A 293 -0.64 28.39 -10.49
C ASN A 293 -0.59 29.29 -9.24
N PRO A 294 0.58 29.52 -8.62
CA PRO A 294 0.66 30.47 -7.54
C PRO A 294 0.26 31.83 -8.12
N SER A 295 -0.90 32.31 -7.69
CA SER A 295 -1.39 33.67 -7.92
C SER A 295 -0.59 34.66 -7.10
#